data_AF-A0A6M5FED4-F1
#
_entry.id   AF-A0A6M5FED4-F1
#
_cell.length_a   1.000
_cell.length_b   1.000
_cell.length_c   1.000
_cell.angle_alpha   90.00
_cell.angle_beta   90.00
_cell.angle_gamma   90.00
#
_symmetry.space_group_name_H-M   'P 1'
#
loop_
_entity.id
_entity.type
_entity.pdbx_description
1 polymer ?
#
loop_
_entity_poly.entity_id
_entity_poly.type
_entity_poly.pdbx_seq_one_letter_code
_entity_poly.pdbx_strand_id
1 'polypeptide(L)'
;MDLIHTKKNRRGIFDFVGDRYVDDEGRLYWRLGGIETEIPPASLDQWLVKRDGETVCAILNPIAQLGAYGCRSITGWRPKDTEKVEELINAIMPNRKISDIPQECRDQYYTFREQSRKVAEARQKLGWFGLKAGLLSFFEHQEWAVRLAQGELDGVLSGFVGKT
;
A
#
# COMPACT_ATOMS: atom_id res chain seq x y z
N MET A 1 17.37 -5.40 -4.61
CA MET A 1 16.34 -4.36 -4.46
C MET A 1 17.10 -3.11 -4.03
N ASP A 2 17.17 -2.10 -4.89
CA ASP A 2 17.98 -0.90 -4.59
C ASP A 2 17.31 -0.09 -3.50
N LEU A 3 17.94 0.00 -2.32
CA LEU A 3 17.48 0.83 -1.22
C LEU A 3 17.77 2.29 -1.56
N ILE A 4 16.70 3.06 -1.70
CA ILE A 4 16.79 4.47 -2.03
C ILE A 4 17.22 5.23 -0.77
N HIS A 5 18.35 5.92 -0.85
CA HIS A 5 18.74 6.91 0.15
C HIS A 5 17.78 8.11 0.06
N THR A 6 17.20 8.49 1.20
CA THR A 6 16.32 9.66 1.45
C THR A 6 15.85 10.44 0.21
N LYS A 7 14.97 9.86 -0.62
CA LYS A 7 14.35 10.61 -1.74
C LYS A 7 13.38 11.64 -1.18
N LYS A 8 13.52 12.92 -1.52
CA LYS A 8 12.51 13.97 -1.23
C LYS A 8 11.15 13.59 -1.83
N ASN A 9 10.05 13.84 -1.12
CA ASN A 9 8.66 13.62 -1.57
C ASN A 9 8.28 14.56 -2.71
N ARG A 10 8.87 14.34 -3.90
CA ARG A 10 8.60 15.15 -5.09
C ARG A 10 7.16 14.87 -5.54
N ARG A 11 6.36 15.94 -5.67
CA ARG A 11 4.97 15.90 -6.16
C ARG A 11 3.98 15.11 -5.28
N GLY A 12 4.28 14.88 -4.01
CA GLY A 12 3.35 14.22 -3.07
C GLY A 12 3.10 12.74 -3.35
N ILE A 13 3.93 12.09 -4.18
CA ILE A 13 3.74 10.68 -4.57
C ILE A 13 3.70 9.76 -3.34
N PHE A 14 4.55 10.03 -2.33
CA PHE A 14 4.57 9.22 -1.11
C PHE A 14 3.37 9.45 -0.19
N ASP A 15 2.47 10.36 -0.54
CA ASP A 15 1.22 10.55 0.18
C ASP A 15 0.19 9.47 -0.20
N PHE A 16 0.41 8.77 -1.31
CA PHE A 16 -0.55 7.81 -1.87
C PHE A 16 -0.06 6.35 -1.94
N VAL A 17 1.23 6.13 -2.26
CA VAL A 17 1.75 4.77 -2.56
C VAL A 17 2.64 4.19 -1.46
N GLY A 18 3.11 5.00 -0.52
CA GLY A 18 4.06 4.59 0.51
C GLY A 18 5.41 4.17 -0.07
N ASP A 19 6.47 4.24 0.72
CA ASP A 19 7.82 3.88 0.28
C ASP A 19 8.69 3.47 1.48
N ARG A 20 9.84 2.85 1.20
CA ARG A 20 10.86 2.53 2.20
C ARG A 20 12.15 3.28 1.91
N TYR A 21 12.85 3.71 2.95
CA TYR A 21 14.16 4.33 2.83
C TYR A 21 15.07 3.95 3.99
N VAL A 22 16.37 4.02 3.79
CA VAL A 22 17.38 3.90 4.85
C VAL A 22 17.93 5.28 5.12
N ASP A 23 18.05 5.65 6.39
CA ASP A 23 18.66 6.92 6.80
C ASP A 23 20.20 6.84 6.82
N ASP A 24 20.85 7.94 7.14
CA ASP A 24 22.32 8.03 7.16
C ASP A 24 22.95 7.19 8.31
N GLU A 25 22.12 6.74 9.26
CA GLU A 25 22.50 5.91 10.40
C GLU A 25 22.24 4.42 10.14
N GLY A 26 21.76 4.05 8.95
CA GLY A 26 21.50 2.68 8.54
C GLY A 26 20.16 2.10 9.01
N ARG A 27 19.27 2.92 9.60
CA ARG A 27 17.95 2.50 10.06
C ARG A 27 16.96 2.50 8.91
N LEU A 28 16.13 1.47 8.85
CA LEU A 28 15.14 1.27 7.79
C LEU A 28 13.79 1.85 8.21
N TYR A 29 13.19 2.68 7.36
CA TYR A 29 11.89 3.30 7.62
C TYR A 29 10.88 2.94 6.54
N TRP A 30 9.62 2.77 6.95
CA TRP A 30 8.47 2.89 6.06
C TRP A 30 7.87 4.29 6.20
N ARG A 31 7.59 4.95 5.07
CA ARG A 31 6.90 6.24 5.03
C ARG A 31 5.62 6.19 4.20
N LEU A 32 4.59 6.89 4.65
CA LEU A 32 3.36 7.16 3.89
C LEU A 32 2.71 8.44 4.41
N GLY A 33 2.44 9.42 3.55
CA GLY A 33 1.72 10.65 3.91
C GLY A 33 2.35 11.43 5.06
N GLY A 34 3.68 11.50 5.11
CA GLY A 34 4.43 12.16 6.20
C GLY A 34 4.51 11.36 7.51
N ILE A 35 3.96 10.14 7.55
CA ILE A 35 4.08 9.23 8.70
C ILE A 35 5.24 8.28 8.45
N GLU A 36 6.18 8.26 9.37
CA GLU A 36 7.36 7.40 9.32
C GLU A 36 7.37 6.46 10.53
N THR A 37 7.70 5.20 10.28
CA THR A 37 7.94 4.20 11.33
C THR A 37 9.18 3.42 10.95
N GLU A 38 10.12 3.35 11.88
CA GLU A 38 11.27 2.45 11.77
C GLU A 38 10.77 1.01 11.69
N ILE A 39 11.20 0.26 10.69
CA ILE A 39 10.83 -1.14 10.48
C ILE A 39 12.08 -2.02 10.63
N PRO A 40 11.96 -3.26 11.15
CA PRO A 40 13.11 -4.13 11.28
C PRO A 40 13.81 -4.37 9.93
N PRO A 41 15.15 -4.32 9.85
CA PRO A 41 15.88 -4.60 8.61
C PRO A 41 15.55 -5.97 8.01
N ALA A 42 15.28 -6.97 8.85
CA ALA A 42 14.83 -8.32 8.47
C ALA A 42 13.55 -8.32 7.63
N SER A 43 12.79 -7.22 7.60
CA SER A 43 11.66 -7.05 6.67
C SER A 43 12.06 -7.01 5.20
N LEU A 44 13.36 -6.82 4.90
CA LEU A 44 13.93 -6.92 3.57
C LEU A 44 14.44 -8.32 3.24
N ASP A 45 14.43 -9.23 4.22
CA ASP A 45 14.92 -10.58 4.02
C ASP A 45 14.10 -11.26 2.94
N GLN A 46 14.81 -11.72 1.93
CA GLN A 46 14.22 -12.37 0.77
C GLN A 46 13.70 -13.73 1.19
N TRP A 47 12.44 -13.97 0.85
CA TRP A 47 11.88 -15.30 0.86
C TRP A 47 12.05 -15.92 -0.52
N LEU A 48 12.86 -16.96 -0.59
CA LEU A 48 13.14 -17.68 -1.82
C LEU A 48 12.00 -18.66 -2.09
N VAL A 49 11.20 -18.40 -3.12
CA VAL A 49 10.19 -19.33 -3.61
C VAL A 49 10.90 -20.39 -4.42
N LYS A 50 10.77 -21.65 -3.99
CA LYS A 50 11.38 -22.80 -4.67
C LYS A 50 10.33 -23.63 -5.39
N ARG A 51 10.67 -24.10 -6.59
CA ARG A 51 9.92 -25.09 -7.35
C ARG A 51 10.91 -26.15 -7.83
N ASP A 52 10.63 -27.42 -7.54
CA ASP A 52 11.49 -28.55 -7.92
C ASP A 52 12.95 -28.40 -7.47
N GLY A 53 13.17 -27.78 -6.30
CA GLY A 53 14.49 -27.52 -5.74
C GLY A 53 15.18 -26.26 -6.26
N GLU A 54 14.69 -25.66 -7.35
CA GLU A 54 15.22 -24.42 -7.93
C GLU A 54 14.52 -23.18 -7.37
N THR A 55 15.27 -22.10 -7.18
CA THR A 55 14.69 -20.81 -6.79
C THR A 55 14.08 -20.14 -8.01
N VAL A 56 12.75 -20.04 -8.05
CA VAL A 56 12.02 -19.43 -9.18
C VAL A 56 11.84 -17.93 -9.01
N CYS A 57 11.74 -17.43 -7.78
CA CYS A 57 11.76 -16.01 -7.48
C CYS A 57 12.11 -15.73 -6.02
N ALA A 58 12.53 -14.48 -5.76
CA ALA A 58 12.67 -13.94 -4.42
C ALA A 58 11.56 -12.93 -4.17
N ILE A 59 10.78 -13.14 -3.11
CA ILE A 59 9.71 -12.24 -2.67
C ILE A 59 10.04 -11.69 -1.28
N LEU A 60 9.24 -10.75 -0.78
CA LEU A 60 9.30 -10.38 0.64
C LEU A 60 8.78 -11.53 1.48
N ASN A 61 9.29 -11.71 2.70
CA ASN A 61 8.69 -12.66 3.61
C ASN A 61 7.17 -12.36 3.81
N PRO A 62 6.35 -13.39 4.06
CA PRO A 62 4.89 -13.23 4.15
C PRO A 62 4.43 -12.12 5.12
N ILE A 63 5.13 -11.94 6.25
CA ILE A 63 4.84 -10.89 7.23
C ILE A 63 5.10 -9.49 6.66
N ALA A 64 6.24 -9.29 5.98
CA ALA A 64 6.57 -8.04 5.29
C ALA A 64 5.57 -7.75 4.19
N GLN A 65 5.13 -8.78 3.46
CA GLN A 65 4.16 -8.63 2.40
C GLN A 65 2.79 -8.21 2.94
N LEU A 66 2.32 -8.84 4.03
CA LEU A 66 1.08 -8.46 4.72
C LEU A 66 1.16 -7.02 5.27
N GLY A 67 2.29 -6.68 5.91
CA GLY A 67 2.55 -5.34 6.41
C GLY A 67 2.55 -4.28 5.30
N ALA A 68 3.17 -4.60 4.16
CA ALA A 68 3.18 -3.73 3.00
C ALA A 68 1.77 -3.46 2.47
N TYR A 69 0.86 -4.45 2.42
CA TYR A 69 -0.53 -4.21 2.02
C TYR A 69 -1.25 -3.21 2.94
N GLY A 70 -1.04 -3.30 4.25
CA GLY A 70 -1.59 -2.33 5.21
C GLY A 70 -1.04 -0.90 5.06
N CYS A 71 0.23 -0.80 4.63
CA CYS A 71 0.99 0.45 4.60
C CYS A 71 1.14 1.06 3.19
N ARG A 72 0.63 0.42 2.12
CA ARG A 72 0.78 0.83 0.71
C ARG A 72 -0.23 1.85 0.21
N SER A 73 -1.30 2.12 0.96
CA SER A 73 -2.35 3.02 0.49
C SER A 73 -2.81 3.90 1.63
N ILE A 74 -3.06 5.18 1.35
CA ILE A 74 -3.76 6.06 2.29
C ILE A 74 -5.24 5.69 2.45
N THR A 75 -5.79 4.75 1.69
CA THR A 75 -7.17 4.24 1.89
C THR A 75 -7.23 2.95 2.70
N GLY A 76 -6.10 2.33 3.04
CA GLY A 76 -6.04 1.02 3.69
C GLY A 76 -5.96 -0.11 2.69
N TRP A 77 -6.36 -1.31 3.11
CA TRP A 77 -6.47 -2.44 2.18
C TRP A 77 -7.44 -2.06 1.07
N ARG A 78 -6.98 -2.18 -0.17
CA ARG A 78 -7.83 -1.88 -1.32
C ARG A 78 -8.80 -3.05 -1.49
N PRO A 79 -10.07 -2.80 -1.83
CA PRO A 79 -11.06 -3.86 -2.05
C PRO A 79 -10.57 -4.96 -3.02
N LYS A 80 -9.81 -4.59 -4.05
CA LYS A 80 -9.22 -5.53 -5.01
C LYS A 80 -8.16 -6.48 -4.45
N ASP A 81 -7.59 -6.17 -3.29
CA ASP A 81 -6.52 -6.95 -2.67
C ASP A 81 -7.04 -7.82 -1.51
N THR A 82 -8.32 -7.70 -1.13
CA THR A 82 -8.93 -8.39 0.03
C THR A 82 -8.72 -9.90 0.00
N GLU A 83 -9.02 -10.56 -1.12
CA GLU A 83 -8.89 -12.02 -1.26
C GLU A 83 -7.44 -12.47 -1.05
N LYS A 84 -6.48 -11.78 -1.69
CA LYS A 84 -5.05 -12.07 -1.56
C LYS A 84 -4.53 -11.83 -0.15
N VAL A 85 -5.00 -10.76 0.50
CA VAL A 85 -4.66 -10.48 1.89
C VAL A 85 -5.20 -11.58 2.80
N GLU A 86 -6.41 -12.07 2.54
CA GLU A 86 -7.03 -13.11 3.35
C GLU A 86 -6.34 -14.47 3.18
N GLU A 87 -5.95 -14.84 1.96
CA GLU A 87 -5.10 -16.00 1.69
C GLU A 87 -3.77 -15.90 2.44
N LEU A 88 -3.14 -14.73 2.40
CA LEU A 88 -1.88 -14.48 3.08
C LEU A 88 -2.04 -14.57 4.62
N ILE A 89 -3.12 -14.03 5.17
CA ILE A 89 -3.43 -14.16 6.60
C ILE A 89 -3.65 -15.62 6.96
N ASN A 90 -4.37 -16.41 6.15
CA ASN A 90 -4.57 -17.83 6.41
C ASN A 90 -3.26 -18.62 6.38
N ALA A 91 -2.33 -18.25 5.51
CA ALA A 91 -1.01 -18.88 5.43
C ALA A 91 -0.12 -18.55 6.65
N ILE A 92 -0.23 -17.32 7.18
CA ILE A 92 0.61 -16.83 8.28
C ILE A 92 0.00 -17.15 9.66
N MET A 93 -1.31 -16.96 9.79
CA MET A 93 -2.10 -17.07 11.02
C MET A 93 -3.33 -17.94 10.76
N PRO A 94 -3.16 -19.26 10.53
CA PRO A 94 -4.27 -20.16 10.23
C PRO A 94 -5.35 -20.19 11.31
N ASN A 95 -5.00 -19.97 12.59
CA ASN A 95 -5.95 -19.88 13.70
C ASN A 95 -6.33 -18.45 14.05
N ARG A 96 -5.90 -17.47 13.25
CA ARG A 96 -6.05 -16.03 13.49
C ARG A 96 -5.44 -15.58 14.82
N LYS A 97 -4.41 -16.27 15.31
CA LYS A 97 -3.71 -15.92 16.55
C LYS A 97 -2.30 -15.44 16.24
N ILE A 98 -1.84 -14.43 16.98
CA ILE A 98 -0.45 -13.95 16.88
C ILE A 98 0.54 -15.07 17.27
N SER A 99 0.11 -16.02 18.11
CA SER A 99 0.91 -17.18 18.48
C SER A 99 1.27 -18.07 17.28
N ASP A 100 0.50 -18.02 16.19
CA ASP A 100 0.77 -18.77 14.95
C ASP A 100 2.01 -18.19 14.21
N ILE A 101 2.34 -16.93 14.45
CA ILE A 101 3.51 -16.27 13.85
C ILE A 101 4.78 -16.77 14.56
N PRO A 102 5.81 -17.22 13.80
CA PRO A 102 7.12 -17.58 14.35
C PRO A 102 7.70 -16.46 15.22
N GLN A 103 8.33 -16.82 16.33
CA GLN A 103 8.76 -15.85 17.36
C GLN A 103 9.68 -14.77 16.78
N GLU A 104 10.60 -15.17 15.90
CA GLU A 104 11.56 -14.34 15.18
C GLU A 104 10.90 -13.30 14.26
N CYS A 105 9.64 -13.51 13.88
CA CYS A 105 8.89 -12.64 12.96
C CYS A 105 7.86 -11.74 13.68
N ARG A 106 7.65 -11.92 14.99
CA ARG A 106 6.59 -11.21 15.74
C ARG A 106 6.84 -9.71 15.83
N ASP A 107 8.09 -9.31 16.06
CA ASP A 107 8.46 -7.90 16.14
C ASP A 107 8.16 -7.19 14.82
N GLN A 108 8.52 -7.82 13.71
CA GLN A 108 8.20 -7.33 12.37
C GLN A 108 6.68 -7.17 12.16
N TYR A 109 5.89 -8.15 12.58
CA TYR A 109 4.43 -8.07 12.51
C TYR A 109 3.87 -6.89 13.34
N TYR A 110 4.34 -6.72 14.59
CA TYR A 110 3.89 -5.63 15.45
C TYR A 110 4.23 -4.27 14.88
N THR A 111 5.43 -4.08 14.35
CA THR A 111 5.85 -2.80 13.78
C THR A 111 5.01 -2.41 12.55
N PHE A 112 4.75 -3.35 11.63
CA PHE A 112 3.88 -3.07 10.48
C PHE A 112 2.43 -2.79 10.90
N ARG A 113 1.94 -3.48 11.94
CA ARG A 113 0.61 -3.23 12.50
C ARG A 113 0.53 -1.84 13.14
N GLU A 114 1.57 -1.41 13.85
CA GLU A 114 1.67 -0.07 14.42
C GLU A 114 1.63 1.00 13.33
N GLN A 115 2.45 0.85 12.28
CA GLN A 115 2.44 1.77 11.14
C GLN A 115 1.07 1.83 10.49
N SER A 116 0.45 0.66 10.24
CA SER A 116 -0.91 0.59 9.68
C SER A 116 -1.94 1.32 10.53
N ARG A 117 -1.83 1.23 11.88
CA ARG A 117 -2.68 1.97 12.82
C ARG A 117 -2.44 3.48 12.75
N LYS A 118 -1.18 3.94 12.79
CA LYS A 118 -0.83 5.37 12.67
C LYS A 118 -1.42 5.97 11.39
N VAL A 119 -1.28 5.26 10.28
CA VAL A 119 -1.86 5.67 9.00
C VAL A 119 -3.39 5.68 9.09
N ALA A 120 -4.04 4.66 9.65
CA ALA A 120 -5.49 4.63 9.82
C ALA A 120 -6.03 5.79 10.69
N GLU A 121 -5.33 6.18 11.75
CA GLU A 121 -5.70 7.31 12.60
C GLU A 121 -5.55 8.64 11.85
N ALA A 122 -4.46 8.81 11.09
CA ALA A 122 -4.29 9.98 10.24
C ALA A 122 -5.38 10.06 9.15
N ARG A 123 -5.84 8.92 8.60
CA ARG A 123 -6.98 8.86 7.67
C ARG A 123 -8.26 9.37 8.30
N GLN A 124 -8.56 8.99 9.55
CA GLN A 124 -9.76 9.47 10.25
C GLN A 124 -9.71 10.98 10.45
N LYS A 125 -8.54 11.53 10.80
CA LYS A 125 -8.32 12.99 10.90
C LYS A 125 -8.42 13.70 9.54
N LEU A 126 -8.00 13.03 8.46
CA LEU A 126 -8.15 13.49 7.07
C LEU A 126 -9.53 13.18 6.47
N GLY A 127 -10.46 12.55 7.20
CA GLY A 127 -11.79 12.14 6.71
C GLY A 127 -12.64 13.27 6.13
N TRP A 128 -12.34 14.53 6.47
CA TRP A 128 -12.91 15.71 5.82
C TRP A 128 -12.49 15.85 4.33
N PHE A 129 -11.30 15.39 3.97
CA PHE A 129 -10.86 15.19 2.58
C PHE A 129 -11.36 13.84 2.01
N GLY A 130 -11.62 12.85 2.86
CA GLY A 130 -12.24 11.57 2.49
C GLY A 130 -13.64 11.73 1.86
N LEU A 131 -14.37 12.80 2.20
CA LEU A 131 -15.62 13.18 1.54
C LEU A 131 -15.39 13.57 0.06
N LYS A 132 -14.25 14.20 -0.27
CA LYS A 132 -13.83 14.48 -1.66
C LYS A 132 -13.31 13.25 -2.39
N ALA A 133 -12.62 12.35 -1.70
CA ALA A 133 -12.16 11.08 -2.27
C ALA A 133 -13.29 10.06 -2.49
N GLY A 134 -14.31 10.07 -1.64
CA GLY A 134 -15.55 9.30 -1.85
C GLY A 134 -16.33 9.81 -3.07
N LEU A 135 -16.34 11.13 -3.29
CA LEU A 135 -16.87 11.74 -4.51
C LEU A 135 -16.04 11.33 -5.75
N LEU A 136 -14.71 11.31 -5.63
CA LEU A 136 -13.82 10.86 -6.70
C LEU A 136 -14.01 9.37 -7.01
N SER A 137 -14.11 8.53 -5.98
CA SER A 137 -14.40 7.10 -6.12
C SER A 137 -15.79 6.85 -6.73
N PHE A 138 -16.78 7.69 -6.43
CA PHE A 138 -18.09 7.64 -7.09
C PHE A 138 -17.96 7.95 -8.59
N PHE A 139 -17.20 8.99 -8.98
CA PHE A 139 -16.93 9.29 -10.39
C PHE A 139 -16.15 8.19 -11.10
N GLU A 140 -15.16 7.57 -10.44
CA GLU A 140 -14.38 6.46 -10.99
C GLU A 140 -15.21 5.19 -11.23
N HIS A 141 -16.37 5.04 -10.59
CA HIS A 141 -17.30 3.92 -10.78
C HIS A 141 -18.44 4.23 -11.77
N GLN A 142 -18.48 5.44 -12.34
CA GLN A 142 -19.43 5.81 -13.38
C GLN A 142 -18.74 5.75 -14.74
N GLU A 143 -19.14 4.81 -15.60
CA GLU A 143 -18.51 4.59 -16.91
C GLU A 143 -18.42 5.87 -17.75
N TRP A 144 -19.43 6.73 -17.69
CA TRP A 144 -19.46 7.99 -18.43
C TRP A 144 -18.37 8.98 -17.97
N ALA A 145 -18.06 9.02 -16.67
CA ALA A 145 -17.06 9.94 -16.12
C ALA A 145 -15.63 9.47 -16.40
N VAL A 146 -15.42 8.15 -16.46
CA VAL A 146 -14.15 7.55 -16.90
C VAL A 146 -13.91 7.86 -18.39
N ARG A 147 -14.93 7.70 -19.24
CA ARG A 147 -14.85 8.01 -20.68
C ARG A 147 -14.65 9.51 -20.97
N LEU A 148 -15.20 10.38 -20.13
CA LEU A 148 -14.96 11.81 -20.16
C LEU A 148 -13.49 12.14 -19.85
N ALA A 149 -12.95 11.59 -18.75
CA ALA A 149 -11.57 11.84 -18.33
C ALA A 149 -10.51 11.28 -19.30
N GLN A 150 -10.87 10.26 -20.07
CA GLN A 150 -10.03 9.65 -21.11
C GLN A 150 -10.13 10.38 -22.48
N GLY A 151 -10.95 11.44 -22.59
CA GLY A 151 -11.11 12.23 -23.81
C GLY A 151 -11.96 11.57 -24.90
N GLU A 152 -12.56 10.40 -24.65
CA GLU A 152 -13.41 9.70 -25.63
C GLU A 152 -14.71 10.45 -25.93
N LEU A 153 -15.18 11.25 -24.97
CA LEU A 153 -16.39 12.07 -25.11
C LEU A 153 -16.11 13.48 -25.62
N ASP A 154 -14.84 13.85 -25.89
CA ASP A 154 -14.49 15.18 -26.42
C ASP A 154 -15.15 15.44 -27.78
N GLY A 155 -15.28 14.40 -28.62
CA GLY A 155 -16.01 14.46 -29.89
C GLY A 155 -17.52 14.65 -29.72
N VAL A 156 -18.13 14.07 -28.69
CA VAL A 156 -19.57 14.18 -28.40
C VAL A 156 -19.91 15.54 -27.79
N LEU A 157 -19.03 16.07 -26.94
CA LEU A 157 -19.17 17.39 -26.32
C LEU A 157 -18.85 18.53 -27.28
N SER A 158 -17.98 18.31 -28.28
CA SER A 158 -17.76 19.28 -29.37
C SER A 158 -19.06 19.57 -30.17
N GLY A 159 -19.98 18.61 -30.24
CA GLY A 159 -21.31 18.79 -30.86
C GLY A 159 -22.30 19.60 -30.02
N PHE A 160 -22.11 19.68 -28.70
CA PHE A 160 -22.93 20.51 -27.80
C PHE A 160 -22.35 21.92 -27.61
N VAL A 161 -21.05 22.10 -27.79
CA VAL A 161 -20.39 23.42 -27.72
C VAL A 161 -20.39 24.13 -29.09
N GLY A 162 -20.84 23.46 -30.16
CA GLY A 162 -20.91 23.97 -31.53
C GLY A 162 -22.31 24.31 -32.04
N LYS A 163 -23.20 24.90 -31.23
CA LYS A 163 -24.37 25.64 -31.73
C LYS A 163 -24.70 26.80 -30.78
N THR A 164 -24.00 27.91 -30.95
CA THR A 164 -24.58 29.24 -30.77
C THR A 164 -24.63 29.90 -32.14
#